data_AF-A0KTJ7-F1
#
_entry.id   AF-A0KTJ7-F1
#
_cell.length_a   1.000
_cell.length_b   1.000
_cell.length_c   1.000
_cell.angle_alpha   90.00
_cell.angle_beta   90.00
_cell.angle_gamma   90.00
#
_symmetry.space_group_name_H-M   'P 1'
#
loop_
_entity.id
_entity.type
_entity.pdbx_description
1 polymer ?
#
loop_
_entity_poly.entity_id
_entity_poly.type
_entity_poly.pdbx_seq_one_letter_code
_entity_poly.pdbx_strand_id
1 'polypeptide(L)'
;MHRSIRHSDSDYYLNYLNISAHNTNDNRQLCSGSKFFSYINNNFGIKQLPYNLKLIDLISNDVSAYELCVNLPDKYFLDWENYPRIGGKQCVDPQVKNAAYYDVLIRNFQDESLTDFIHPYDTSLKEIFVNVFKTDTTLKPNLKDHPNGRSYRSCEYYLAYWRSYIIFETIANCMFIEKYLDKRSGTEYFKKEYNKVNAHWVSKYAQTFKRIANYRTINTRFVFDDGKIGNTFSEMSLFVLDLTHSSKDQLISDMTLLLELFSLWEDKSKVQGINCYELALELLRKDIYFLFEWLTYLGENERELIEKWSYRSRMRERHSQLADVLDFEELKFKETFSRYTPVYLSSIDKLLDKQDLGSWYNELELLPSFYPWIRSFHDLHYTLNSKSNVHLVQPRILDNLLVLTIRTEILIKSILLNKYAESEDDLKKAIKLLAAHVADTKSKVVYEAITGKDCWDLTSLRHTPEDIFHKIDSVSVGQRWSKEQRYFLTQTLKFIASRNYFAHHSYKDGDMNDQSSSQSRTVLISCLHTVLYVYASTKV
;
A
#
# COMPACT_ATOMS: atom_id res chain seq x y z
N MET A 1 5.95 11.37 -3.34
CA MET A 1 5.79 10.25 -2.38
C MET A 1 5.56 9.00 -3.21
N HIS A 2 6.43 7.99 -3.13
CA HIS A 2 6.27 6.79 -3.97
C HIS A 2 5.53 5.72 -3.17
N ARG A 3 4.23 5.59 -3.43
CA ARG A 3 3.44 4.44 -2.98
C ARG A 3 3.55 3.38 -4.06
N SER A 4 3.94 2.16 -3.69
CA SER A 4 4.06 1.05 -4.64
C SER A 4 2.95 0.05 -4.35
N ILE A 5 2.01 -0.06 -5.28
CA ILE A 5 1.02 -1.12 -5.30
C ILE A 5 1.34 -2.09 -6.44
N ARG A 6 1.26 -3.38 -6.17
CA ARG A 6 1.48 -4.41 -7.18
C ARG A 6 0.22 -4.59 -8.02
N HIS A 7 0.32 -4.22 -9.29
CA HIS A 7 -0.65 -4.53 -10.34
C HIS A 7 -0.37 -5.91 -10.95
N SER A 8 -1.41 -6.56 -11.46
CA SER A 8 -1.30 -7.84 -12.16
C SER A 8 -2.26 -7.89 -13.34
N ASP A 9 -1.88 -8.56 -14.42
CA ASP A 9 -2.75 -8.80 -15.59
C ASP A 9 -4.06 -9.51 -15.22
N SER A 10 -4.08 -10.27 -14.11
CA SER A 10 -5.33 -10.85 -13.61
C SER A 10 -6.35 -9.79 -13.19
N ASP A 11 -5.89 -8.58 -12.83
CA ASP A 11 -6.76 -7.47 -12.46
C ASP A 11 -7.60 -6.96 -13.66
N TYR A 12 -7.29 -7.35 -14.91
CA TYR A 12 -8.12 -6.99 -16.08
C TYR A 12 -9.48 -7.67 -16.10
N TYR A 13 -9.60 -8.78 -15.37
CA TYR A 13 -10.77 -9.66 -15.42
C TYR A 13 -11.61 -9.57 -14.14
N LEU A 14 -11.35 -8.61 -13.25
CA LEU A 14 -11.98 -8.54 -11.92
C LEU A 14 -13.51 -8.45 -11.95
N ASN A 15 -14.08 -7.92 -13.04
CA ASN A 15 -15.53 -7.89 -13.24
C ASN A 15 -16.10 -9.25 -13.70
N TYR A 16 -15.33 -10.05 -14.45
CA TYR A 16 -15.80 -11.28 -15.10
C TYR A 16 -14.72 -12.38 -15.12
N LEU A 17 -14.57 -13.06 -14.00
CA LEU A 17 -13.71 -14.24 -13.88
C LEU A 17 -14.54 -15.49 -14.19
N ASN A 18 -14.21 -16.19 -15.28
CA ASN A 18 -14.88 -17.44 -15.62
C ASN A 18 -14.61 -18.54 -14.58
N ILE A 19 -15.54 -19.48 -14.46
CA ILE A 19 -15.36 -20.69 -13.62
C ILE A 19 -15.10 -21.97 -14.44
N SER A 20 -15.12 -21.87 -15.78
CA SER A 20 -14.85 -22.99 -16.70
C SER A 20 -15.78 -24.17 -16.47
N ALA A 21 -17.08 -23.88 -16.30
CA ALA A 21 -18.09 -24.86 -15.92
C ALA A 21 -18.28 -25.99 -16.94
N HIS A 22 -17.88 -25.78 -18.20
CA HIS A 22 -17.90 -26.78 -19.25
C HIS A 22 -16.80 -27.84 -19.11
N ASN A 23 -15.65 -27.55 -18.49
CA ASN A 23 -14.53 -28.50 -18.36
C ASN A 23 -14.63 -29.31 -17.06
N THR A 24 -14.66 -30.65 -17.15
CA THR A 24 -14.92 -31.55 -16.01
C THR A 24 -13.68 -32.31 -15.51
N ASN A 25 -12.48 -31.96 -15.96
CA ASN A 25 -11.31 -32.83 -15.83
C ASN A 25 -10.63 -32.95 -14.44
N ASP A 26 -10.97 -32.12 -13.42
CA ASP A 26 -10.33 -32.23 -12.09
C ASP A 26 -11.33 -32.28 -10.92
N ASN A 27 -11.37 -33.43 -10.25
CA ASN A 27 -12.24 -33.68 -9.10
C ASN A 27 -11.76 -32.97 -7.82
N ARG A 28 -10.52 -32.48 -7.73
CA ARG A 28 -9.95 -31.91 -6.48
C ARG A 28 -10.04 -30.38 -6.37
N GLN A 29 -10.41 -29.68 -7.43
CA GLN A 29 -10.52 -28.20 -7.43
C GLN A 29 -11.97 -27.75 -7.22
N LEU A 30 -12.18 -26.56 -6.63
CA LEU A 30 -13.52 -25.98 -6.48
C LEU A 30 -14.19 -25.65 -7.85
N CYS A 31 -13.39 -25.31 -8.86
CA CYS A 31 -13.77 -25.21 -10.28
C CYS A 31 -12.53 -25.45 -11.17
N SER A 32 -12.74 -25.80 -12.45
CA SER A 32 -11.70 -26.40 -13.30
C SER A 32 -10.79 -25.36 -13.98
N GLY A 33 -9.58 -25.12 -13.47
CA GLY A 33 -8.51 -24.41 -14.20
C GLY A 33 -8.86 -22.99 -14.69
N SER A 34 -9.81 -22.33 -14.02
CA SER A 34 -10.41 -21.07 -14.47
C SER A 34 -9.72 -19.83 -13.89
N LYS A 35 -10.03 -18.64 -14.42
CA LYS A 35 -9.51 -17.37 -13.89
C LYS A 35 -9.96 -17.13 -12.45
N PHE A 36 -11.21 -17.48 -12.12
CA PHE A 36 -11.72 -17.35 -10.76
C PHE A 36 -11.00 -18.29 -9.78
N PHE A 37 -10.73 -19.53 -10.19
CA PHE A 37 -9.95 -20.47 -9.37
C PHE A 37 -8.54 -19.94 -9.08
N SER A 38 -7.85 -19.46 -10.12
CA SER A 38 -6.53 -18.86 -9.98
C SER A 38 -6.57 -17.67 -9.01
N TYR A 39 -7.57 -16.80 -9.15
CA TYR A 39 -7.75 -15.65 -8.27
C TYR A 39 -7.93 -16.07 -6.80
N ILE A 40 -8.91 -16.93 -6.49
CA ILE A 40 -9.21 -17.29 -5.10
C ILE A 40 -8.08 -18.11 -4.44
N ASN A 41 -7.41 -18.98 -5.20
CA ASN A 41 -6.28 -19.76 -4.70
C ASN A 41 -5.07 -18.86 -4.39
N ASN A 42 -4.77 -17.90 -5.27
CA ASN A 42 -3.61 -17.02 -5.07
C ASN A 42 -3.81 -16.00 -3.95
N ASN A 43 -5.06 -15.56 -3.74
CA ASN A 43 -5.37 -14.49 -2.78
C ASN A 43 -5.82 -15.02 -1.41
N PHE A 44 -6.51 -16.18 -1.34
CA PHE A 44 -7.01 -16.75 -0.08
C PHE A 44 -6.45 -18.15 0.24
N GLY A 45 -5.71 -18.77 -0.66
CA GLY A 45 -5.25 -20.16 -0.48
C GLY A 45 -6.34 -21.23 -0.57
N ILE A 46 -7.55 -20.87 -1.01
CA ILE A 46 -8.70 -21.78 -1.08
C ILE A 46 -8.62 -22.61 -2.36
N LYS A 47 -8.41 -23.92 -2.21
CA LYS A 47 -8.32 -24.89 -3.33
C LYS A 47 -9.58 -25.71 -3.53
N GLN A 48 -10.29 -26.00 -2.43
CA GLN A 48 -11.46 -26.86 -2.41
C GLN A 48 -12.48 -26.35 -1.40
N LEU A 49 -13.75 -26.66 -1.64
CA LEU A 49 -14.85 -26.43 -0.70
C LEU A 49 -15.07 -27.68 0.17
N PRO A 50 -15.69 -27.54 1.36
CA PRO A 50 -16.07 -28.70 2.18
C PRO A 50 -16.86 -29.74 1.40
N TYR A 51 -16.65 -31.01 1.73
CA TYR A 51 -17.28 -32.19 1.13
C TYR A 51 -17.03 -32.36 -0.37
N ASN A 52 -15.99 -31.70 -0.91
CA ASN A 52 -15.69 -31.59 -2.34
C ASN A 52 -16.83 -30.97 -3.16
N LEU A 53 -17.59 -30.05 -2.56
CA LEU A 53 -18.57 -29.26 -3.29
C LEU A 53 -17.89 -28.50 -4.43
N LYS A 54 -18.55 -28.44 -5.59
CA LYS A 54 -18.09 -27.62 -6.71
C LYS A 54 -18.76 -26.25 -6.61
N LEU A 55 -18.08 -25.21 -7.04
CA LEU A 55 -18.60 -23.84 -7.02
C LEU A 55 -19.92 -23.71 -7.80
N ILE A 56 -20.05 -24.46 -8.89
CA ILE A 56 -21.30 -24.57 -9.66
C ILE A 56 -22.49 -25.01 -8.80
N ASP A 57 -22.28 -25.85 -7.79
CA ASP A 57 -23.34 -26.36 -6.90
C ASP A 57 -23.88 -25.28 -5.95
N LEU A 58 -23.14 -24.18 -5.79
CA LEU A 58 -23.50 -23.02 -4.99
C LEU A 58 -24.23 -21.96 -5.83
N ILE A 59 -23.79 -21.74 -7.08
CA ILE A 59 -24.24 -20.59 -7.88
C ILE A 59 -25.37 -20.92 -8.86
N SER A 60 -25.53 -22.18 -9.30
CA SER A 60 -26.44 -22.50 -10.41
C SER A 60 -27.92 -22.23 -10.14
N ASN A 61 -28.30 -22.14 -8.87
CA ASN A 61 -29.71 -22.03 -8.43
C ASN A 61 -30.11 -20.62 -8.03
N ASP A 62 -29.22 -19.64 -8.13
CA ASP A 62 -29.46 -18.26 -7.70
C ASP A 62 -28.84 -17.28 -8.70
N VAL A 63 -29.68 -16.52 -9.39
CA VAL A 63 -29.25 -15.52 -10.38
C VAL A 63 -28.43 -14.40 -9.73
N SER A 64 -28.60 -14.18 -8.41
CA SER A 64 -27.81 -13.19 -7.67
C SER A 64 -26.39 -13.66 -7.33
N ALA A 65 -26.07 -14.94 -7.57
CA ALA A 65 -24.78 -15.54 -7.20
C ALA A 65 -23.70 -15.39 -8.27
N TYR A 66 -23.99 -14.75 -9.41
CA TYR A 66 -23.05 -14.52 -10.51
C TYR A 66 -23.33 -13.21 -11.25
N GLU A 67 -22.36 -12.75 -12.04
CA GLU A 67 -22.43 -11.51 -12.81
C GLU A 67 -22.90 -11.74 -14.24
N LEU A 68 -22.51 -12.88 -14.83
CA LEU A 68 -22.94 -13.30 -16.15
C LEU A 68 -23.06 -14.82 -16.22
N CYS A 69 -24.14 -15.31 -16.82
CA CYS A 69 -24.31 -16.71 -17.17
C CYS A 69 -24.62 -16.79 -18.66
N VAL A 70 -23.89 -17.61 -19.40
CA VAL A 70 -24.08 -17.82 -20.83
C VAL A 70 -24.34 -19.29 -21.13
N ASN A 71 -25.24 -19.57 -22.07
CA ASN A 71 -25.47 -20.90 -22.61
C ASN A 71 -24.88 -20.98 -24.02
N LEU A 72 -23.78 -21.68 -24.15
CA LEU A 72 -23.06 -21.92 -25.39
C LEU A 72 -23.77 -23.00 -26.22
N PRO A 73 -23.80 -22.91 -27.55
CA PRO A 73 -24.48 -23.88 -28.39
C PRO A 73 -23.77 -25.24 -28.33
N ASP A 74 -24.51 -26.35 -28.28
CA ASP A 74 -23.93 -27.69 -28.21
C ASP A 74 -22.97 -28.00 -29.36
N LYS A 75 -23.32 -27.51 -30.55
CA LYS A 75 -22.51 -27.61 -31.77
C LYS A 75 -21.09 -27.08 -31.56
N TYR A 76 -20.91 -26.06 -30.71
CA TYR A 76 -19.58 -25.55 -30.36
C TYR A 76 -18.66 -26.61 -29.76
N PHE A 77 -19.20 -27.41 -28.84
CA PHE A 77 -18.42 -28.47 -28.20
C PHE A 77 -18.28 -29.67 -29.12
N LEU A 78 -19.35 -30.04 -29.83
CA LEU A 78 -19.36 -31.20 -30.73
C LEU A 78 -18.41 -31.05 -31.93
N ASP A 79 -18.11 -29.81 -32.34
CA ASP A 79 -17.13 -29.52 -33.40
C ASP A 79 -15.67 -29.73 -32.95
N TRP A 80 -15.42 -29.98 -31.66
CA TRP A 80 -14.07 -30.19 -31.11
C TRP A 80 -13.70 -31.68 -31.07
N GLU A 81 -13.11 -32.19 -32.15
CA GLU A 81 -12.68 -33.60 -32.24
C GLU A 81 -11.81 -34.02 -31.01
N ASN A 82 -10.97 -33.11 -30.49
CA ASN A 82 -10.08 -33.34 -29.35
C ASN A 82 -10.55 -32.72 -28.01
N TYR A 83 -11.85 -32.42 -27.86
CA TYR A 83 -12.42 -31.82 -26.64
C TYR A 83 -11.88 -32.46 -25.34
N PRO A 84 -11.48 -31.69 -24.30
CA PRO A 84 -11.57 -30.24 -24.16
C PRO A 84 -10.30 -29.50 -24.63
N ARG A 85 -9.34 -30.19 -25.25
CA ARG A 85 -8.19 -29.50 -25.85
C ARG A 85 -8.70 -28.83 -27.12
N ILE A 86 -8.71 -27.49 -27.12
CA ILE A 86 -9.16 -26.67 -28.25
C ILE A 86 -8.46 -27.18 -29.51
N GLY A 87 -9.26 -27.68 -30.44
CA GLY A 87 -8.82 -28.28 -31.68
C GLY A 87 -10.06 -28.56 -32.52
N GLY A 88 -10.53 -27.53 -33.22
CA GLY A 88 -11.72 -27.59 -34.05
C GLY A 88 -11.54 -26.73 -35.30
N LYS A 89 -12.02 -27.24 -36.43
CA LYS A 89 -12.04 -26.62 -37.76
C LYS A 89 -12.64 -25.21 -37.69
N GLN A 90 -12.24 -24.31 -38.60
CA GLN A 90 -12.89 -23.00 -38.74
C GLN A 90 -14.39 -23.19 -39.00
N CYS A 91 -15.22 -23.01 -37.96
CA CYS A 91 -16.67 -23.07 -38.10
C CYS A 91 -17.14 -21.78 -38.78
N VAL A 92 -17.86 -21.92 -39.89
CA VAL A 92 -18.37 -20.79 -40.68
C VAL A 92 -19.61 -20.17 -40.02
N ASP A 93 -20.31 -20.95 -39.18
CA ASP A 93 -21.50 -20.53 -38.45
C ASP A 93 -21.13 -19.46 -37.40
N PRO A 94 -21.60 -18.20 -37.54
CA PRO A 94 -21.25 -17.12 -36.63
C PRO A 94 -21.63 -17.38 -35.18
N GLN A 95 -22.73 -18.11 -34.92
CA GLN A 95 -23.14 -18.44 -33.55
C GLN A 95 -22.14 -19.40 -32.89
N VAL A 96 -21.67 -20.40 -33.63
CA VAL A 96 -20.67 -21.34 -33.11
C VAL A 96 -19.29 -20.68 -32.99
N LYS A 97 -18.92 -19.83 -33.96
CA LYS A 97 -17.66 -19.09 -33.92
C LYS A 97 -17.61 -18.13 -32.73
N ASN A 98 -18.66 -17.35 -32.49
CA ASN A 98 -18.71 -16.36 -31.42
C ASN A 98 -18.74 -17.01 -30.03
N ALA A 99 -19.19 -18.26 -29.90
CA ALA A 99 -19.12 -18.99 -28.64
C ALA A 99 -17.69 -19.08 -28.08
N ALA A 100 -16.66 -18.98 -28.92
CA ALA A 100 -15.26 -18.94 -28.50
C ALA A 100 -14.86 -17.75 -27.62
N TYR A 101 -15.67 -16.68 -27.61
CA TYR A 101 -15.46 -15.56 -26.70
C TYR A 101 -15.86 -15.87 -25.25
N TYR A 102 -16.15 -17.12 -24.89
CA TYR A 102 -16.36 -17.50 -23.49
C TYR A 102 -15.08 -17.41 -22.64
N ASP A 103 -13.90 -17.47 -23.26
CA ASP A 103 -12.62 -17.28 -22.58
C ASP A 103 -11.81 -16.17 -23.25
N VAL A 104 -12.25 -14.94 -23.05
CA VAL A 104 -11.60 -13.74 -23.61
C VAL A 104 -10.19 -13.60 -23.04
N LEU A 105 -9.20 -13.42 -23.92
CA LEU A 105 -7.85 -13.01 -23.55
C LEU A 105 -7.64 -11.55 -23.96
N ILE A 106 -7.58 -10.66 -22.97
CA ILE A 106 -7.28 -9.24 -23.14
C ILE A 106 -5.77 -9.11 -23.37
N ARG A 107 -5.36 -8.44 -24.45
CA ARG A 107 -3.96 -8.17 -24.81
C ARG A 107 -3.72 -6.66 -24.81
N ASN A 108 -2.63 -6.20 -24.20
CA ASN A 108 -2.32 -4.77 -23.95
C ASN A 108 -1.77 -3.95 -25.13
N PHE A 109 -1.81 -4.44 -26.36
CA PHE A 109 -0.94 -3.85 -27.39
C PHE A 109 -1.55 -2.71 -28.23
N GLN A 110 -2.81 -2.34 -28.05
CA GLN A 110 -3.48 -1.34 -28.90
C GLN A 110 -4.63 -0.63 -28.18
N ASP A 111 -4.35 0.02 -27.06
CA ASP A 111 -5.34 0.89 -26.42
C ASP A 111 -5.16 2.32 -26.95
N GLU A 112 -6.22 2.88 -27.55
CA GLU A 112 -6.22 4.23 -28.14
C GLU A 112 -6.94 5.23 -27.24
N SER A 113 -7.79 4.73 -26.33
CA SER A 113 -8.68 5.51 -25.49
C SER A 113 -9.03 4.80 -24.17
N LEU A 114 -9.53 5.55 -23.19
CA LEU A 114 -10.03 4.97 -21.93
C LEU A 114 -11.21 3.99 -22.14
N THR A 115 -11.97 4.13 -23.23
CA THR A 115 -13.04 3.17 -23.55
C THR A 115 -12.52 1.78 -23.90
N ASP A 116 -11.30 1.68 -24.42
CA ASP A 116 -10.66 0.40 -24.72
C ASP A 116 -10.28 -0.36 -23.45
N PHE A 117 -10.19 0.35 -22.30
CA PHE A 117 -9.92 -0.24 -20.99
C PHE A 117 -11.09 -0.98 -20.37
N ILE A 118 -12.32 -0.66 -20.78
CA ILE A 118 -13.52 -1.33 -20.29
C ILE A 118 -13.46 -2.81 -20.69
N HIS A 119 -13.97 -3.69 -19.83
CA HIS A 119 -14.00 -5.11 -20.13
C HIS A 119 -14.80 -5.37 -21.44
N PRO A 120 -14.31 -6.20 -22.38
CA PRO A 120 -14.96 -6.40 -23.68
C PRO A 120 -16.43 -6.82 -23.63
N TYR A 121 -16.84 -7.53 -22.59
CA TYR A 121 -18.26 -7.90 -22.36
C TYR A 121 -19.19 -6.71 -22.10
N ASP A 122 -18.67 -5.58 -21.65
CA ASP A 122 -19.44 -4.35 -21.49
C ASP A 122 -19.37 -3.43 -22.72
N THR A 123 -18.51 -3.75 -23.70
CA THR A 123 -18.28 -2.95 -24.92
C THR A 123 -18.40 -3.78 -26.19
N SER A 124 -17.28 -4.14 -26.82
CA SER A 124 -17.21 -4.70 -28.18
C SER A 124 -17.86 -6.08 -28.31
N LEU A 125 -17.90 -6.87 -27.24
CA LEU A 125 -18.49 -8.21 -27.23
C LEU A 125 -19.90 -8.25 -26.65
N LYS A 126 -20.44 -7.12 -26.18
CA LYS A 126 -21.75 -7.08 -25.53
C LYS A 126 -22.86 -7.56 -26.47
N GLU A 127 -22.97 -6.98 -27.66
CA GLU A 127 -24.01 -7.35 -28.61
C GLU A 127 -23.76 -8.73 -29.24
N ILE A 128 -22.51 -9.03 -29.62
CA ILE A 128 -22.20 -10.23 -30.43
C ILE A 128 -22.03 -11.51 -29.62
N PHE A 129 -21.83 -11.40 -28.29
CA PHE A 129 -21.65 -12.54 -27.40
C PHE A 129 -22.59 -12.49 -26.21
N VAL A 130 -22.54 -11.41 -25.40
CA VAL A 130 -23.32 -11.33 -24.15
C VAL A 130 -24.80 -11.41 -24.45
N ASN A 131 -25.36 -10.52 -25.26
CA ASN A 131 -26.79 -10.49 -25.55
C ASN A 131 -27.28 -11.76 -26.27
N VAL A 132 -26.42 -12.43 -27.04
CA VAL A 132 -26.77 -13.64 -27.78
C VAL A 132 -26.85 -14.86 -26.87
N PHE A 133 -25.88 -15.04 -25.97
CA PHE A 133 -25.76 -16.26 -25.16
C PHE A 133 -26.21 -16.10 -23.71
N LYS A 134 -26.39 -14.86 -23.23
CA LYS A 134 -26.82 -14.59 -21.85
C LYS A 134 -28.12 -15.31 -21.56
N THR A 135 -28.17 -15.91 -20.38
CA THR A 135 -29.37 -16.56 -19.86
C THR A 135 -29.77 -15.93 -18.53
N ASP A 136 -31.01 -15.44 -18.46
CA ASP A 136 -31.57 -14.80 -17.24
C ASP A 136 -32.31 -15.80 -16.33
N THR A 137 -32.30 -17.09 -16.66
CA THR A 137 -32.94 -18.15 -15.87
C THR A 137 -31.91 -19.04 -15.21
N THR A 138 -32.28 -19.64 -14.07
CA THR A 138 -31.46 -20.66 -13.40
C THR A 138 -31.32 -21.86 -14.33
N LEU A 139 -30.18 -21.95 -15.00
CA LEU A 139 -29.81 -23.12 -15.79
C LEU A 139 -29.41 -24.23 -14.84
N LYS A 140 -30.11 -25.36 -14.90
CA LYS A 140 -29.56 -26.60 -14.36
C LYS A 140 -28.43 -27.04 -15.30
N PRO A 141 -27.17 -27.08 -14.85
CA PRO A 141 -26.04 -27.44 -15.68
C PRO A 141 -26.10 -28.95 -15.97
N ASN A 142 -26.84 -29.31 -17.02
CA ASN A 142 -26.98 -30.70 -17.44
C ASN A 142 -25.68 -31.19 -18.06
N LEU A 143 -25.24 -32.35 -17.61
CA LEU A 143 -24.08 -33.04 -18.17
C LEU A 143 -24.48 -33.65 -19.53
N LYS A 144 -23.69 -33.38 -20.56
CA LYS A 144 -23.88 -33.92 -21.92
C LYS A 144 -22.67 -34.74 -22.32
N ASP A 145 -22.90 -35.75 -23.16
CA ASP A 145 -21.85 -36.63 -23.66
C ASP A 145 -21.28 -36.10 -24.96
N HIS A 146 -19.96 -35.99 -25.02
CA HIS A 146 -19.21 -35.67 -26.23
C HIS A 146 -18.88 -36.97 -26.99
N PRO A 147 -18.86 -36.98 -28.34
CA PRO A 147 -18.56 -38.17 -29.15
C PRO A 147 -17.23 -38.88 -28.83
N ASN A 148 -16.27 -38.18 -28.23
CA ASN A 148 -14.98 -38.76 -27.79
C ASN A 148 -15.02 -39.42 -26.39
N GLY A 149 -16.21 -39.61 -25.81
CA GLY A 149 -16.42 -40.28 -24.52
C GLY A 149 -16.22 -39.40 -23.29
N ARG A 150 -15.96 -38.10 -23.46
CA ARG A 150 -15.88 -37.12 -22.36
C ARG A 150 -17.21 -36.41 -22.16
N SER A 151 -17.41 -35.82 -20.99
CA SER A 151 -18.61 -35.06 -20.68
C SER A 151 -18.36 -33.56 -20.60
N TYR A 152 -19.33 -32.77 -21.04
CA TYR A 152 -19.29 -31.30 -20.97
C TYR A 152 -20.62 -30.73 -20.46
N ARG A 153 -20.59 -29.44 -20.09
CA ARG A 153 -21.78 -28.64 -19.82
C ARG A 153 -21.83 -27.50 -20.82
N SER A 154 -23.01 -27.18 -21.33
CA SER A 154 -23.17 -26.10 -22.31
C SER A 154 -23.23 -24.71 -21.70
N CYS A 155 -22.99 -24.57 -20.39
CA CYS A 155 -23.08 -23.30 -19.68
C CYS A 155 -21.72 -22.84 -19.15
N GLU A 156 -21.52 -21.53 -19.11
CA GLU A 156 -20.38 -20.89 -18.46
C GLU A 156 -20.88 -19.76 -17.54
N TYR A 157 -20.24 -19.64 -16.38
CA TYR A 157 -20.55 -18.60 -15.39
C TYR A 157 -19.33 -17.72 -15.16
N TYR A 158 -19.58 -16.43 -14.98
CA TYR A 158 -18.57 -15.43 -14.65
C TYR A 158 -18.91 -14.80 -13.31
N LEU A 159 -17.89 -14.74 -12.47
CA LEU A 159 -17.96 -14.14 -11.15
C LEU A 159 -17.06 -12.92 -11.08
N ALA A 160 -17.51 -11.85 -10.44
CA ALA A 160 -16.64 -10.78 -10.03
C ALA A 160 -15.71 -11.26 -8.90
N TYR A 161 -14.53 -10.64 -8.80
CA TYR A 161 -13.51 -11.05 -7.83
C TYR A 161 -14.02 -11.05 -6.39
N TRP A 162 -14.87 -10.08 -6.02
CA TRP A 162 -15.37 -9.90 -4.65
C TRP A 162 -16.29 -11.05 -4.21
N ARG A 163 -16.79 -11.89 -5.13
CA ARG A 163 -17.47 -13.16 -4.78
C ARG A 163 -16.57 -14.11 -4.01
N SER A 164 -15.25 -13.97 -4.15
CA SER A 164 -14.29 -14.69 -3.31
C SER A 164 -14.42 -14.35 -1.82
N TYR A 165 -14.80 -13.12 -1.45
CA TYR A 165 -15.06 -12.75 -0.06
C TYR A 165 -16.26 -13.48 0.52
N ILE A 166 -17.33 -13.68 -0.27
CA ILE A 166 -18.49 -14.48 0.12
C ILE A 166 -18.07 -15.92 0.39
N ILE A 167 -17.30 -16.53 -0.51
CA ILE A 167 -16.81 -17.91 -0.34
C ILE A 167 -15.92 -18.01 0.90
N PHE A 168 -15.00 -17.07 1.06
CA PHE A 168 -14.12 -17.00 2.22
C PHE A 168 -14.92 -16.92 3.53
N GLU A 169 -15.85 -15.96 3.65
CA GLU A 169 -16.64 -15.79 4.86
C GLU A 169 -17.56 -17.00 5.12
N THR A 170 -18.07 -17.64 4.08
CA THR A 170 -18.83 -18.90 4.21
C THR A 170 -17.96 -20.02 4.79
N ILE A 171 -16.72 -20.18 4.31
CA ILE A 171 -15.77 -21.17 4.83
C ILE A 171 -15.41 -20.85 6.29
N ALA A 172 -15.17 -19.58 6.60
CA ALA A 172 -14.86 -19.14 7.96
C ALA A 172 -16.03 -19.42 8.93
N ASN A 173 -17.26 -19.11 8.52
CA ASN A 173 -18.47 -19.38 9.31
C ASN A 173 -18.76 -20.89 9.47
N CYS A 174 -18.32 -21.70 8.51
CA CYS A 174 -18.47 -23.16 8.51
C CYS A 174 -17.17 -23.89 8.86
N MET A 175 -16.28 -23.25 9.63
CA MET A 175 -14.98 -23.84 9.92
C MET A 175 -15.14 -25.17 10.64
N PHE A 176 -14.36 -26.17 10.20
CA PHE A 176 -14.41 -27.56 10.71
C PHE A 176 -15.71 -28.31 10.47
N ILE A 177 -16.61 -27.84 9.59
CA ILE A 177 -17.91 -28.49 9.32
C ILE A 177 -17.82 -30.00 9.09
N GLU A 178 -16.77 -30.46 8.40
CA GLU A 178 -16.52 -31.88 8.12
C GLU A 178 -16.18 -32.73 9.35
N LYS A 179 -15.80 -32.11 10.48
CA LYS A 179 -15.49 -32.81 11.72
C LYS A 179 -16.74 -33.12 12.55
N TYR A 180 -17.81 -32.34 12.40
CA TYR A 180 -18.98 -32.40 13.29
C TYR A 180 -20.32 -32.63 12.59
N LEU A 181 -20.39 -32.57 11.26
CA LEU A 181 -21.56 -32.98 10.47
C LEU A 181 -21.19 -34.07 9.46
N ASP A 182 -22.16 -34.94 9.16
CA ASP A 182 -22.03 -35.86 8.03
C ASP A 182 -22.15 -35.12 6.69
N LYS A 183 -21.77 -35.79 5.61
CA LYS A 183 -21.73 -35.21 4.26
C LYS A 183 -23.05 -34.58 3.83
N ARG A 184 -24.19 -35.21 4.12
CA ARG A 184 -25.50 -34.74 3.65
C ARG A 184 -25.89 -33.48 4.41
N SER A 185 -25.95 -33.56 5.74
CA SER A 185 -26.33 -32.42 6.58
C SER A 185 -25.33 -31.28 6.49
N GLY A 186 -24.04 -31.58 6.40
CA GLY A 186 -22.98 -30.59 6.23
C GLY A 186 -23.06 -29.86 4.89
N THR A 187 -23.36 -30.57 3.79
CA THR A 187 -23.56 -29.95 2.47
C THR A 187 -24.76 -29.00 2.46
N GLU A 188 -25.89 -29.43 3.02
CA GLU A 188 -27.10 -28.60 3.11
C GLU A 188 -26.86 -27.35 3.97
N TYR A 189 -26.16 -27.51 5.10
CA TYR A 189 -25.79 -26.40 5.96
C TYR A 189 -24.86 -25.41 5.26
N PHE A 190 -23.81 -25.89 4.58
CA PHE A 190 -22.87 -25.04 3.85
C PHE A 190 -23.56 -24.23 2.74
N LYS A 191 -24.46 -24.86 1.96
CA LYS A 191 -25.25 -24.17 0.94
C LYS A 191 -26.17 -23.10 1.54
N LYS A 192 -26.79 -23.40 2.69
CA LYS A 192 -27.64 -22.44 3.41
C LYS A 192 -26.85 -21.24 3.90
N GLU A 193 -25.66 -21.47 4.46
CA GLU A 193 -24.78 -20.38 4.91
C GLU A 193 -24.26 -19.56 3.72
N TYR A 194 -23.86 -20.21 2.63
CA TYR A 194 -23.48 -19.51 1.40
C TYR A 194 -24.59 -18.57 0.91
N ASN A 195 -25.82 -19.05 0.79
CA ASN A 195 -26.95 -18.24 0.33
C ASN A 195 -27.21 -17.04 1.25
N LYS A 196 -27.10 -17.24 2.57
CA LYS A 196 -27.26 -16.18 3.57
C LYS A 196 -26.15 -15.11 3.45
N VAL A 197 -24.89 -15.54 3.36
CA VAL A 197 -23.75 -14.63 3.19
C VAL A 197 -23.85 -13.91 1.84
N ASN A 198 -24.15 -14.63 0.76
CA ASN A 198 -24.35 -14.07 -0.58
C ASN A 198 -25.43 -12.98 -0.57
N ALA A 199 -26.61 -13.27 -0.02
CA ALA A 199 -27.70 -12.30 0.06
C ALA A 199 -27.31 -11.03 0.85
N HIS A 200 -26.61 -11.21 1.98
CA HIS A 200 -26.09 -10.08 2.76
C HIS A 200 -25.13 -9.23 1.93
N TRP A 201 -24.14 -9.86 1.30
CA TRP A 201 -23.12 -9.18 0.50
C TRP A 201 -23.70 -8.49 -0.74
N VAL A 202 -24.59 -9.15 -1.46
CA VAL A 202 -25.27 -8.58 -2.62
C VAL A 202 -26.06 -7.34 -2.22
N SER A 203 -26.80 -7.40 -1.11
CA SER A 203 -27.62 -6.28 -0.64
C SER A 203 -26.80 -5.10 -0.13
N LYS A 204 -25.69 -5.36 0.58
CA LYS A 204 -24.95 -4.33 1.31
C LYS A 204 -23.74 -3.79 0.54
N TYR A 205 -23.02 -4.64 -0.18
CA TYR A 205 -21.68 -4.31 -0.69
C TYR A 205 -21.52 -4.42 -2.22
N ALA A 206 -22.48 -5.01 -2.96
CA ALA A 206 -22.29 -5.27 -4.39
C ALA A 206 -21.98 -4.02 -5.22
N GLN A 207 -22.65 -2.90 -4.97
CA GLN A 207 -22.40 -1.66 -5.73
C GLN A 207 -21.03 -1.07 -5.44
N THR A 208 -20.62 -1.09 -4.17
CA THR A 208 -19.27 -0.67 -3.73
C THR A 208 -18.19 -1.49 -4.44
N PHE A 209 -18.27 -2.82 -4.37
CA PHE A 209 -17.26 -3.66 -5.01
C PHE A 209 -17.34 -3.68 -6.53
N LYS A 210 -18.52 -3.43 -7.13
CA LYS A 210 -18.65 -3.24 -8.58
C LYS A 210 -17.90 -1.98 -9.03
N ARG A 211 -18.05 -0.86 -8.31
CA ARG A 211 -17.29 0.36 -8.58
C ARG A 211 -15.79 0.13 -8.46
N ILE A 212 -15.35 -0.49 -7.37
CA ILE A 212 -13.94 -0.81 -7.12
C ILE A 212 -13.39 -1.76 -8.18
N ALA A 213 -14.15 -2.78 -8.60
CA ALA A 213 -13.74 -3.69 -9.66
C ALA A 213 -13.46 -2.96 -10.98
N ASN A 214 -14.35 -2.03 -11.37
CA ASN A 214 -14.18 -1.20 -12.56
C ASN A 214 -12.96 -0.28 -12.44
N TYR A 215 -12.83 0.43 -11.31
CA TYR A 215 -11.68 1.29 -11.07
C TYR A 215 -10.36 0.52 -11.09
N ARG A 216 -10.28 -0.61 -10.37
CA ARG A 216 -9.09 -1.47 -10.34
C ARG A 216 -8.71 -2.00 -11.73
N THR A 217 -9.70 -2.45 -12.50
CA THR A 217 -9.50 -2.96 -13.86
C THR A 217 -8.89 -1.88 -14.75
N ILE A 218 -9.53 -0.70 -14.77
CA ILE A 218 -9.14 0.41 -15.65
C ILE A 218 -7.81 1.03 -15.18
N ASN A 219 -7.63 1.27 -13.88
CA ASN A 219 -6.40 1.80 -13.29
C ASN A 219 -5.21 0.88 -13.59
N THR A 220 -5.38 -0.45 -13.45
CA THR A 220 -4.31 -1.40 -13.73
C THR A 220 -3.91 -1.39 -15.20
N ARG A 221 -4.87 -1.32 -16.13
CA ARG A 221 -4.57 -1.17 -17.56
C ARG A 221 -3.89 0.15 -17.86
N PHE A 222 -4.37 1.25 -17.29
CA PHE A 222 -3.78 2.57 -17.45
C PHE A 222 -2.34 2.64 -16.94
N VAL A 223 -2.03 2.02 -15.81
CA VAL A 223 -0.66 1.91 -15.29
C VAL A 223 0.24 1.12 -16.25
N PHE A 224 -0.24 0.03 -16.84
CA PHE A 224 0.54 -0.77 -17.79
C PHE A 224 0.66 -0.16 -19.19
N ASP A 225 -0.21 0.77 -19.54
CA ASP A 225 -0.15 1.48 -20.82
C ASP A 225 1.06 2.44 -20.90
N ASP A 226 1.61 2.85 -19.75
CA ASP A 226 2.83 3.68 -19.62
C ASP A 226 2.80 4.97 -20.46
N GLY A 227 1.62 5.61 -20.50
CA GLY A 227 1.45 6.96 -21.08
C GLY A 227 1.14 7.03 -22.58
N LYS A 228 0.76 5.92 -23.24
CA LYS A 228 0.40 5.95 -24.66
C LYS A 228 -0.92 6.66 -24.94
N ILE A 229 -1.88 6.57 -24.01
CA ILE A 229 -3.22 7.15 -24.18
C ILE A 229 -3.31 8.66 -23.87
N GLY A 230 -2.23 9.28 -23.37
CA GLY A 230 -2.16 10.74 -23.20
C GLY A 230 -3.12 11.35 -22.17
N ASN A 231 -3.87 10.51 -21.43
CA ASN A 231 -4.74 10.94 -20.34
C ASN A 231 -3.99 11.04 -19.00
N THR A 232 -4.55 11.77 -18.04
CA THR A 232 -4.08 11.81 -16.64
C THR A 232 -4.86 10.85 -15.73
N PHE A 233 -4.30 10.52 -14.56
CA PHE A 233 -5.03 9.72 -13.54
C PHE A 233 -6.34 10.37 -13.08
N SER A 234 -6.40 11.71 -13.06
CA SER A 234 -7.63 12.44 -12.73
C SER A 234 -8.70 12.29 -13.82
N GLU A 235 -8.32 12.36 -15.10
CA GLU A 235 -9.22 12.11 -16.23
C GLU A 235 -9.72 10.67 -16.26
N MET A 236 -8.82 9.70 -16.03
CA MET A 236 -9.20 8.29 -15.86
C MET A 236 -10.18 8.10 -14.70
N SER A 237 -9.91 8.74 -13.56
CA SER A 237 -10.77 8.66 -12.38
C SER A 237 -12.17 9.25 -12.62
N LEU A 238 -12.28 10.36 -13.33
CA LEU A 238 -13.56 10.95 -13.75
C LEU A 238 -14.30 10.04 -14.74
N PHE A 239 -13.58 9.47 -15.71
CA PHE A 239 -14.15 8.52 -16.66
C PHE A 239 -14.76 7.29 -15.98
N VAL A 240 -14.07 6.70 -14.99
CA VAL A 240 -14.63 5.56 -14.23
C VAL A 240 -15.84 5.99 -13.40
N LEU A 241 -15.83 7.22 -12.86
CA LEU A 241 -16.95 7.75 -12.08
C LEU A 241 -18.21 7.88 -12.93
N ASP A 242 -18.05 8.40 -14.16
CA ASP A 242 -19.13 8.53 -15.14
C ASP A 242 -19.61 7.16 -15.64
N LEU A 243 -18.67 6.25 -15.96
CA LEU A 243 -18.96 4.88 -16.39
C LEU A 243 -19.81 4.12 -15.36
N THR A 244 -19.54 4.34 -14.08
CA THR A 244 -20.25 3.70 -12.97
C THR A 244 -21.48 4.48 -12.52
N HIS A 245 -21.83 5.58 -13.20
CA HIS A 245 -22.92 6.49 -12.85
C HIS A 245 -22.94 6.86 -11.36
N SER A 246 -21.75 7.14 -10.82
CA SER A 246 -21.57 7.31 -9.39
C SER A 246 -21.12 8.71 -9.02
N SER A 247 -21.20 9.06 -7.74
CA SER A 247 -20.76 10.37 -7.22
C SER A 247 -19.65 10.23 -6.20
N LYS A 248 -18.90 11.31 -5.94
CA LYS A 248 -17.90 11.35 -4.87
C LYS A 248 -18.50 11.00 -3.50
N ASP A 249 -19.71 11.48 -3.22
CA ASP A 249 -20.41 11.18 -1.96
C ASP A 249 -20.70 9.67 -1.80
N GLN A 250 -21.01 8.98 -2.90
CA GLN A 250 -21.16 7.53 -2.89
C GLN A 250 -19.83 6.83 -2.63
N LEU A 251 -18.71 7.31 -3.19
CA LEU A 251 -17.39 6.77 -2.91
C LEU A 251 -16.96 6.99 -1.45
N ILE A 252 -17.33 8.13 -0.85
CA ILE A 252 -17.11 8.39 0.58
C ILE A 252 -17.95 7.45 1.45
N SER A 253 -19.21 7.20 1.07
CA SER A 253 -20.07 6.21 1.74
C SER A 253 -19.50 4.80 1.64
N ASP A 254 -19.01 4.43 0.46
CA ASP A 254 -18.32 3.17 0.21
C ASP A 254 -17.09 3.00 1.11
N MET A 255 -16.27 4.04 1.27
CA MET A 255 -15.11 4.00 2.15
C MET A 255 -15.52 3.68 3.58
N THR A 256 -16.61 4.28 4.06
CA THR A 256 -17.16 3.98 5.39
C THR A 256 -17.59 2.52 5.49
N LEU A 257 -18.28 1.97 4.48
CA LEU A 257 -18.69 0.57 4.45
C LEU A 257 -17.50 -0.40 4.47
N LEU A 258 -16.42 -0.08 3.75
CA LEU A 258 -15.22 -0.90 3.74
C LEU A 258 -14.48 -0.85 5.08
N LEU A 259 -14.38 0.31 5.72
CA LEU A 259 -13.73 0.46 7.03
C LEU A 259 -14.54 -0.20 8.15
N GLU A 260 -15.87 -0.21 8.07
CA GLU A 260 -16.73 -1.01 8.95
C GLU A 260 -16.52 -2.51 8.75
N LEU A 261 -16.43 -2.96 7.48
CA LEU A 261 -16.16 -4.35 7.15
C LEU A 261 -14.77 -4.78 7.65
N PHE A 262 -13.77 -3.92 7.47
CA PHE A 262 -12.41 -4.15 7.97
C PHE A 262 -12.40 -4.29 9.48
N SER A 263 -13.05 -3.39 10.22
CA SER A 263 -13.18 -3.46 11.67
C SER A 263 -13.83 -4.77 12.13
N LEU A 264 -14.93 -5.17 11.48
CA LEU A 264 -15.62 -6.42 11.77
C LEU A 264 -14.71 -7.64 11.58
N TRP A 265 -13.96 -7.69 10.48
CA TRP A 265 -13.05 -8.80 10.19
C TRP A 265 -11.81 -8.80 11.08
N GLU A 266 -11.30 -7.62 11.43
CA GLU A 266 -10.21 -7.48 12.39
C GLU A 266 -10.62 -8.04 13.77
N ASP A 267 -11.86 -7.76 14.20
CA ASP A 267 -12.42 -8.33 15.41
C ASP A 267 -12.57 -9.84 15.35
N LYS A 268 -13.08 -10.37 14.24
CA LYS A 268 -13.15 -11.83 14.05
C LYS A 268 -11.77 -12.49 14.09
N SER A 269 -10.76 -11.86 13.47
CA SER A 269 -9.37 -12.32 13.50
C SER A 269 -8.82 -12.39 14.94
N LYS A 270 -8.98 -11.31 15.71
CA LYS A 270 -8.49 -11.21 17.10
C LYS A 270 -9.20 -12.16 18.06
N VAL A 271 -10.53 -12.28 17.96
CA VAL A 271 -11.34 -13.06 18.91
C VAL A 271 -11.23 -14.56 18.67
N GLN A 272 -11.12 -14.99 17.41
CA GLN A 272 -11.19 -16.42 17.09
C GLN A 272 -9.80 -17.09 17.07
N GLY A 273 -8.69 -16.33 17.09
CA GLY A 273 -7.34 -16.89 16.93
C GLY A 273 -7.16 -17.59 15.58
N ILE A 274 -7.97 -17.21 14.60
CA ILE A 274 -8.04 -17.82 13.28
C ILE A 274 -7.29 -16.92 12.31
N ASN A 275 -6.07 -17.32 11.92
CA ASN A 275 -5.25 -16.59 10.96
C ASN A 275 -5.84 -16.53 9.54
N CYS A 276 -6.99 -17.17 9.25
CA CYS A 276 -7.59 -17.12 7.91
C CYS A 276 -8.05 -15.72 7.52
N TYR A 277 -8.37 -14.85 8.48
CA TYR A 277 -8.79 -13.47 8.22
C TYR A 277 -7.62 -12.54 7.83
N GLU A 278 -6.36 -12.91 8.09
CA GLU A 278 -5.20 -12.07 7.75
C GLU A 278 -5.13 -11.83 6.23
N LEU A 279 -5.23 -12.88 5.42
CA LEU A 279 -5.24 -12.77 3.95
C LEU A 279 -6.42 -11.94 3.44
N ALA A 280 -7.60 -12.11 4.05
CA ALA A 280 -8.78 -11.35 3.68
C ALA A 280 -8.66 -9.86 4.01
N LEU A 281 -8.05 -9.53 5.15
CA LEU A 281 -7.76 -8.16 5.57
C LEU A 281 -6.74 -7.48 4.64
N GLU A 282 -5.71 -8.19 4.18
CA GLU A 282 -4.75 -7.65 3.20
C GLU A 282 -5.42 -7.30 1.86
N LEU A 283 -6.32 -8.16 1.37
CA LEU A 283 -7.07 -7.90 0.14
C LEU A 283 -8.05 -6.73 0.32
N LEU A 284 -8.74 -6.68 1.44
CA LEU A 284 -9.64 -5.57 1.75
C LEU A 284 -8.88 -4.26 1.92
N ARG A 285 -7.67 -4.28 2.50
CA ARG A 285 -6.76 -3.12 2.54
C ARG A 285 -6.40 -2.65 1.13
N LYS A 286 -6.14 -3.58 0.20
CA LYS A 286 -5.90 -3.25 -1.22
C LYS A 286 -7.12 -2.55 -1.85
N ASP A 287 -8.33 -3.01 -1.56
CA ASP A 287 -9.57 -2.36 -2.05
C ASP A 287 -9.79 -0.97 -1.44
N ILE A 288 -9.53 -0.82 -0.14
CA ILE A 288 -9.57 0.47 0.57
C ILE A 288 -8.53 1.44 -0.02
N TYR A 289 -7.32 0.96 -0.32
CA TYR A 289 -6.28 1.77 -0.94
C TYR A 289 -6.73 2.31 -2.30
N PHE A 290 -7.29 1.45 -3.17
CA PHE A 290 -7.75 1.90 -4.48
C PHE A 290 -8.90 2.90 -4.39
N LEU A 291 -9.81 2.73 -3.43
CA LEU A 291 -10.88 3.71 -3.22
C LEU A 291 -10.35 5.05 -2.69
N PHE A 292 -9.35 5.00 -1.79
CA PHE A 292 -8.65 6.20 -1.31
C PHE A 292 -7.95 6.91 -2.47
N GLU A 293 -7.16 6.18 -3.26
CA GLU A 293 -6.46 6.70 -4.44
C GLU A 293 -7.43 7.33 -5.43
N TRP A 294 -8.57 6.67 -5.70
CA TRP A 294 -9.61 7.22 -6.57
C TRP A 294 -10.17 8.56 -6.06
N LEU A 295 -10.50 8.66 -4.77
CA LEU A 295 -10.96 9.91 -4.16
C LEU A 295 -9.91 11.02 -4.29
N THR A 296 -8.62 10.70 -4.07
CA THR A 296 -7.53 11.69 -4.19
C THR A 296 -7.36 12.19 -5.62
N TYR A 297 -7.44 11.32 -6.63
CA TYR A 297 -7.38 11.73 -8.04
C TYR A 297 -8.60 12.51 -8.50
N LEU A 298 -9.75 12.33 -7.84
CA LEU A 298 -10.94 13.16 -8.00
C LEU A 298 -10.81 14.53 -7.30
N GLY A 299 -9.68 14.82 -6.65
CA GLY A 299 -9.36 16.12 -6.05
C GLY A 299 -9.66 16.26 -4.56
N GLU A 300 -9.98 15.17 -3.85
CA GLU A 300 -10.09 15.18 -2.39
C GLU A 300 -8.70 15.31 -1.75
N ASN A 301 -8.59 16.10 -0.68
CA ASN A 301 -7.33 16.26 0.03
C ASN A 301 -7.02 15.02 0.88
N GLU A 302 -5.81 14.46 0.73
CA GLU A 302 -5.39 13.26 1.45
C GLU A 302 -5.53 13.40 2.98
N ARG A 303 -5.15 14.55 3.53
CA ARG A 303 -5.21 14.80 4.98
C ARG A 303 -6.64 14.89 5.47
N GLU A 304 -7.49 15.60 4.74
CA GLU A 304 -8.91 15.72 5.08
C GLU A 304 -9.61 14.35 5.03
N LEU A 305 -9.27 13.50 4.05
CA LEU A 305 -9.75 12.12 4.01
C LEU A 305 -9.31 11.33 5.23
N ILE A 306 -8.03 11.37 5.59
CA ILE A 306 -7.52 10.64 6.77
C ILE A 306 -8.19 11.14 8.06
N GLU A 307 -8.32 12.46 8.23
CA GLU A 307 -8.98 13.07 9.39
C GLU A 307 -10.47 12.70 9.47
N LYS A 308 -11.15 12.55 8.33
CA LYS A 308 -12.58 12.21 8.28
C LYS A 308 -12.93 10.90 8.97
N TRP A 309 -12.07 9.89 8.88
CA TRP A 309 -12.24 8.59 9.54
C TRP A 309 -11.29 8.41 10.74
N SER A 310 -10.75 9.49 11.29
CA SER A 310 -9.96 9.45 12.52
C SER A 310 -10.88 9.46 13.74
N TYR A 311 -10.53 8.70 14.79
CA TYR A 311 -11.32 8.67 16.00
C TYR A 311 -11.22 10.00 16.75
N ARG A 312 -12.38 10.60 17.04
CA ARG A 312 -12.44 11.83 17.84
C ARG A 312 -12.32 11.58 19.34
N SER A 313 -12.49 10.33 19.76
CA SER A 313 -12.47 9.92 21.16
C SER A 313 -11.68 8.62 21.32
N ARG A 314 -11.29 8.29 22.56
CA ARG A 314 -10.67 7.00 22.88
C ARG A 314 -11.65 5.82 22.83
N MET A 315 -12.94 6.07 22.60
CA MET A 315 -13.90 4.99 22.41
C MET A 315 -13.78 4.47 20.99
N ARG A 316 -13.77 3.14 20.87
CA ARG A 316 -13.72 2.47 19.58
C ARG A 316 -14.99 2.74 18.80
N GLU A 317 -14.85 3.25 17.58
CA GLU A 317 -15.98 3.46 16.68
C GLU A 317 -16.32 2.16 15.91
N ARG A 318 -17.42 2.18 15.15
CA ARG A 318 -17.86 1.03 14.35
C ARG A 318 -16.95 0.74 13.16
N HIS A 319 -16.14 1.70 12.74
CA HIS A 319 -15.21 1.58 11.63
C HIS A 319 -13.76 1.63 12.12
N SER A 320 -12.83 1.09 11.35
CA SER A 320 -11.39 1.27 11.58
C SER A 320 -10.94 2.67 11.15
N GLN A 321 -9.83 3.16 11.72
CA GLN A 321 -9.24 4.42 11.25
C GLN A 321 -8.53 4.22 9.92
N LEU A 322 -8.74 5.12 8.96
CA LEU A 322 -8.11 5.02 7.65
C LEU A 322 -6.58 5.02 7.74
N ALA A 323 -6.03 5.84 8.65
CA ALA A 323 -4.60 5.91 8.95
C ALA A 323 -4.02 4.55 9.37
N ASP A 324 -4.73 3.82 10.24
CA ASP A 324 -4.28 2.52 10.77
C ASP A 324 -4.42 1.43 9.71
N VAL A 325 -5.45 1.49 8.85
CA VAL A 325 -5.68 0.48 7.81
C VAL A 325 -4.65 0.57 6.70
N LEU A 326 -4.35 1.78 6.21
CA LEU A 326 -3.40 1.99 5.11
C LEU A 326 -1.95 2.10 5.56
N ASP A 327 -1.71 2.28 6.86
CA ASP A 327 -0.41 2.27 7.51
C ASP A 327 0.62 3.22 6.88
N PHE A 328 0.16 4.39 6.44
CA PHE A 328 1.00 5.40 5.78
C PHE A 328 2.18 5.81 6.68
N GLU A 329 3.41 5.56 6.21
CA GLU A 329 4.62 5.92 6.94
C GLU A 329 4.66 7.41 7.28
N GLU A 330 4.02 8.24 6.47
CA GLU A 330 4.12 9.70 6.54
C GLU A 330 3.36 10.27 7.73
N LEU A 331 2.27 9.61 8.11
CA LEU A 331 1.55 9.91 9.34
C LEU A 331 2.41 9.56 10.55
N LYS A 332 3.10 8.41 10.51
CA LYS A 332 4.00 7.96 11.59
C LYS A 332 5.21 8.89 11.74
N PHE A 333 5.75 9.39 10.65
CA PHE A 333 6.87 10.34 10.65
C PHE A 333 6.49 11.66 11.31
N LYS A 334 5.31 12.20 10.97
CA LYS A 334 4.80 13.42 11.62
C LYS A 334 4.54 13.22 13.10
N GLU A 335 3.88 12.12 13.48
CA GLU A 335 3.65 11.79 14.90
C GLU A 335 4.98 11.66 15.66
N THR A 336 5.94 10.93 15.08
CA THR A 336 7.26 10.72 15.69
C THR A 336 8.02 12.02 15.86
N PHE A 337 8.01 12.89 14.85
CA PHE A 337 8.61 14.22 14.95
C PHE A 337 7.96 15.05 16.04
N SER A 338 6.63 15.21 16.02
CA SER A 338 5.91 16.04 16.97
C SER A 338 6.00 15.52 18.41
N ARG A 339 5.99 14.20 18.60
CA ARG A 339 6.01 13.57 19.93
C ARG A 339 7.39 13.52 20.55
N TYR A 340 8.42 13.17 19.79
CA TYR A 340 9.74 12.88 20.34
C TYR A 340 10.76 14.00 20.19
N THR A 341 10.58 14.92 19.24
CA THR A 341 11.44 16.11 19.16
C THR A 341 11.46 16.88 20.49
N PRO A 342 10.32 17.16 21.16
CA PRO A 342 10.34 17.80 22.49
C PRO A 342 11.14 17.03 23.54
N VAL A 343 11.09 15.69 23.53
CA VAL A 343 11.86 14.85 24.46
C VAL A 343 13.36 15.03 24.27
N TYR A 344 13.82 15.15 23.02
CA TYR A 344 15.23 15.42 22.71
C TYR A 344 15.64 16.87 22.93
N LEU A 345 14.69 17.77 23.16
CA LEU A 345 14.92 19.19 23.41
C LEU A 345 14.85 19.57 24.89
N SER A 346 14.40 18.67 25.77
CA SER A 346 14.12 18.96 27.18
C SER A 346 15.32 19.54 27.96
N SER A 347 16.56 19.29 27.51
CA SER A 347 17.77 19.90 28.09
C SER A 347 17.98 21.36 27.71
N ILE A 348 17.12 21.93 26.85
CA ILE A 348 17.31 23.18 26.12
C ILE A 348 15.97 23.94 25.94
N ASP A 349 14.94 23.59 26.72
CA ASP A 349 13.53 24.02 26.57
C ASP A 349 13.33 25.51 26.24
N LYS A 350 14.16 26.41 26.77
CA LYS A 350 14.03 27.87 26.55
C LYS A 350 14.31 28.35 25.13
N LEU A 351 14.90 27.51 24.29
CA LEU A 351 15.54 27.91 23.02
C LEU A 351 14.61 27.72 21.81
N LEU A 352 13.61 26.85 21.94
CA LEU A 352 12.53 26.63 20.98
C LEU A 352 11.15 26.96 21.57
N ASP A 353 11.14 27.52 22.79
CA ASP A 353 9.93 28.01 23.45
C ASP A 353 9.13 28.91 22.49
N LYS A 354 7.90 28.49 22.19
CA LYS A 354 6.91 29.08 21.26
C LYS A 354 6.99 28.70 19.77
N GLN A 355 7.89 27.81 19.35
CA GLN A 355 7.91 27.34 17.96
C GLN A 355 6.86 26.23 17.74
N ASP A 356 5.96 26.45 16.78
CA ASP A 356 5.01 25.42 16.35
C ASP A 356 5.76 24.34 15.54
N LEU A 357 6.17 23.25 16.22
CA LEU A 357 6.83 22.11 15.60
C LEU A 357 5.99 21.47 14.48
N GLY A 358 4.66 21.58 14.55
CA GLY A 358 3.77 21.12 13.48
C GLY A 358 3.93 21.96 12.22
N SER A 359 3.97 23.28 12.36
CA SER A 359 4.29 24.21 11.27
C SER A 359 5.68 23.95 10.67
N TRP A 360 6.69 23.73 11.52
CA TRP A 360 8.04 23.39 11.07
C TRP A 360 8.08 22.10 10.25
N TYR A 361 7.40 21.06 10.72
CA TYR A 361 7.29 19.81 9.97
C TYR A 361 6.66 20.05 8.60
N ASN A 362 5.52 20.76 8.55
CA ASN A 362 4.80 21.01 7.30
C ASN A 362 5.65 21.80 6.29
N GLU A 363 6.45 22.77 6.75
CA GLU A 363 7.36 23.53 5.89
C GLU A 363 8.56 22.70 5.43
N LEU A 364 9.16 21.90 6.31
CA LEU A 364 10.28 21.02 5.96
C LEU A 364 9.85 19.91 5.00
N GLU A 365 8.63 19.40 5.12
CA GLU A 365 8.03 18.39 4.24
C GLU A 365 7.97 18.83 2.77
N LEU A 366 7.98 20.13 2.49
CA LEU A 366 8.07 20.66 1.13
C LEU A 366 9.44 20.40 0.48
N LEU A 367 10.47 20.11 1.27
CA LEU A 367 11.81 19.80 0.77
C LEU A 367 11.90 18.31 0.41
N PRO A 368 12.23 17.95 -0.84
CA PRO A 368 12.37 16.54 -1.25
C PRO A 368 13.36 15.73 -0.41
N SER A 369 14.37 16.39 0.16
CA SER A 369 15.40 15.78 1.00
C SER A 369 14.96 15.54 2.45
N PHE A 370 13.88 16.18 2.92
CA PHE A 370 13.40 16.00 4.28
C PHE A 370 12.79 14.62 4.48
N TYR A 371 12.07 14.09 3.48
CA TYR A 371 11.41 12.80 3.58
C TYR A 371 12.37 11.63 3.87
N PRO A 372 13.49 11.45 3.13
CA PRO A 372 14.51 10.47 3.50
C PRO A 372 15.14 10.73 4.88
N TRP A 373 15.29 11.98 5.28
CA TRP A 373 15.86 12.35 6.58
C TRP A 373 14.94 11.95 7.74
N ILE A 374 13.65 12.28 7.67
CA ILE A 374 12.70 11.99 8.75
C ILE A 374 12.46 10.49 8.89
N ARG A 375 12.45 9.73 7.78
CA ARG A 375 12.45 8.26 7.83
C ARG A 375 13.66 7.73 8.61
N SER A 376 14.86 8.22 8.29
CA SER A 376 16.09 7.80 8.97
C SER A 376 16.07 8.15 10.46
N PHE A 377 15.53 9.33 10.81
CA PHE A 377 15.33 9.75 12.20
C PHE A 377 14.33 8.84 12.92
N HIS A 378 13.19 8.55 12.29
CA HIS A 378 12.16 7.66 12.82
C HIS A 378 12.72 6.27 13.11
N ASP A 379 13.36 5.65 12.14
CA ASP A 379 13.89 4.29 12.25
C ASP A 379 14.97 4.21 13.33
N LEU A 380 15.86 5.21 13.39
CA LEU A 380 16.89 5.26 14.43
C LEU A 380 16.29 5.51 15.83
N HIS A 381 15.28 6.37 15.96
CA HIS A 381 14.58 6.60 17.24
C HIS A 381 13.99 5.29 17.78
N TYR A 382 13.22 4.55 16.98
CA TYR A 382 12.61 3.30 17.43
C TYR A 382 13.66 2.21 17.68
N THR A 383 14.72 2.16 16.88
CA THR A 383 15.80 1.19 17.06
C THR A 383 16.55 1.42 18.38
N LEU A 384 16.89 2.67 18.73
CA LEU A 384 17.62 3.00 19.96
C LEU A 384 16.75 2.93 21.23
N ASN A 385 15.42 3.02 21.10
CA ASN A 385 14.50 3.00 22.23
C ASN A 385 13.68 1.71 22.33
N SER A 386 14.00 0.70 21.53
CA SER A 386 13.39 -0.63 21.63
C SER A 386 13.68 -1.24 23.01
N LYS A 387 12.61 -1.52 23.77
CA LYS A 387 12.69 -2.11 25.12
C LYS A 387 12.80 -3.64 25.10
N SER A 388 13.01 -4.26 23.94
CA SER A 388 13.12 -5.71 23.86
C SER A 388 14.43 -6.19 24.47
N ASN A 389 14.34 -7.13 25.41
CA ASN A 389 15.52 -7.78 25.99
C ASN A 389 16.19 -8.78 25.04
N VAL A 390 15.48 -9.18 23.97
CA VAL A 390 15.96 -10.15 22.98
C VAL A 390 15.69 -9.61 21.59
N HIS A 391 16.74 -9.44 20.81
CA HIS A 391 16.66 -9.07 19.39
C HIS A 391 16.98 -10.30 18.55
N LEU A 392 15.93 -10.93 17.99
CA LEU A 392 16.09 -12.05 17.06
C LEU A 392 16.51 -11.58 15.65
N VAL A 393 16.39 -10.29 15.38
CA VAL A 393 16.88 -9.60 14.20
C VAL A 393 17.84 -8.53 14.67
N GLN A 394 19.07 -8.53 14.16
CA GLN A 394 20.07 -7.56 14.57
C GLN A 394 19.59 -6.13 14.24
N PRO A 395 19.54 -5.22 15.23
CA PRO A 395 19.21 -3.83 14.97
C PRO A 395 20.31 -3.20 14.11
N ARG A 396 19.93 -2.61 12.97
CA ARG A 396 20.86 -2.00 12.00
C ARG A 396 21.25 -0.57 12.40
N ILE A 397 21.79 -0.41 13.61
CA ILE A 397 22.03 0.92 14.20
C ILE A 397 23.07 1.69 13.40
N LEU A 398 24.17 1.05 13.02
CA LEU A 398 25.24 1.67 12.23
C LEU A 398 24.74 2.18 10.88
N ASP A 399 24.00 1.35 10.14
CA ASP A 399 23.43 1.73 8.85
C ASP A 399 22.51 2.95 9.01
N ASN A 400 21.66 2.95 10.04
CA ASN A 400 20.75 4.06 10.32
C ASN A 400 21.50 5.35 10.72
N LEU A 401 22.60 5.26 11.49
CA LEU A 401 23.45 6.41 11.85
C LEU A 401 24.18 6.99 10.63
N LEU A 402 24.78 6.13 9.80
CA LEU A 402 25.42 6.50 8.54
C LEU A 402 24.42 7.23 7.63
N VAL A 403 23.25 6.63 7.40
CA VAL A 403 22.23 7.23 6.54
C VAL A 403 21.76 8.56 7.13
N LEU A 404 21.47 8.64 8.45
CA LEU A 404 21.00 9.88 9.06
C LEU A 404 22.02 11.02 8.92
N THR A 405 23.32 10.76 9.12
CA THR A 405 24.37 11.79 8.99
C THR A 405 24.49 12.29 7.55
N ILE A 406 24.46 11.40 6.55
CA ILE A 406 24.45 11.77 5.13
C ILE A 406 23.19 12.57 4.78
N ARG A 407 22.01 12.11 5.22
CA ARG A 407 20.74 12.82 4.95
C ARG A 407 20.69 14.18 5.63
N THR A 408 21.33 14.35 6.78
CA THR A 408 21.43 15.63 7.48
C THR A 408 22.24 16.63 6.65
N GLU A 409 23.40 16.22 6.10
CA GLU A 409 24.18 17.06 5.19
C GLU A 409 23.37 17.48 3.95
N ILE A 410 22.67 16.54 3.32
CA ILE A 410 21.84 16.81 2.13
C ILE A 410 20.69 17.78 2.46
N LEU A 411 20.04 17.61 3.63
CA LEU A 411 18.95 18.47 4.06
C LEU A 411 19.44 19.91 4.30
N ILE A 412 20.60 20.09 4.94
CA ILE A 412 21.20 21.42 5.14
C ILE A 412 21.44 22.12 3.79
N LYS A 413 22.02 21.40 2.82
CA LYS A 413 22.23 21.94 1.46
C LYS A 413 20.92 22.26 0.75
N SER A 414 19.89 21.46 0.97
CA SER A 414 18.56 21.69 0.39
C SER A 414 17.87 22.91 0.98
N ILE A 415 18.05 23.17 2.27
CA ILE A 415 17.56 24.40 2.92
C ILE A 415 18.25 25.62 2.30
N LEU A 416 19.59 25.58 2.14
CA LEU A 416 20.35 26.65 1.48
C LEU A 416 19.82 26.92 0.05
N LEU A 417 19.68 25.87 -0.75
CA LEU A 417 19.19 25.96 -2.13
C LEU A 417 17.77 26.52 -2.19
N ASN A 418 16.85 26.00 -1.37
CA ASN A 418 15.45 26.39 -1.43
C ASN A 418 15.20 27.81 -0.90
N LYS A 419 15.93 28.23 0.13
CA LYS A 419 15.76 29.56 0.75
C LYS A 419 16.52 30.67 0.03
N TYR A 420 17.69 30.38 -0.52
CA TYR A 420 18.61 31.40 -1.05
C TYR A 420 19.02 31.17 -2.51
N ALA A 421 18.51 30.12 -3.17
CA ALA A 421 18.87 29.75 -4.54
C ALA A 421 20.38 29.47 -4.76
N GLU A 422 21.10 29.09 -3.70
CA GLU A 422 22.53 28.76 -3.74
C GLU A 422 22.76 27.25 -3.61
N SER A 423 23.60 26.70 -4.49
CA SER A 423 23.98 25.29 -4.48
C SER A 423 25.46 25.14 -4.20
N GLU A 424 25.82 24.24 -3.29
CA GLU A 424 27.21 23.95 -2.98
C GLU A 424 27.36 22.49 -2.51
N ASP A 425 28.33 21.80 -3.11
CA ASP A 425 28.57 20.38 -2.86
C ASP A 425 29.39 20.15 -1.59
N ASP A 426 30.25 21.10 -1.22
CA ASP A 426 31.06 20.99 -0.01
C ASP A 426 30.30 21.50 1.23
N LEU A 427 30.15 20.66 2.26
CA LEU A 427 29.41 21.01 3.48
C LEU A 427 30.02 22.24 4.19
N LYS A 428 31.36 22.38 4.21
CA LYS A 428 32.01 23.53 4.86
C LYS A 428 31.63 24.82 4.17
N LYS A 429 31.68 24.82 2.83
CA LYS A 429 31.29 25.98 2.03
C LYS A 429 29.79 26.25 2.14
N ALA A 430 28.93 25.24 2.14
CA ALA A 430 27.49 25.41 2.35
C ALA A 430 27.18 26.08 3.70
N ILE A 431 27.83 25.65 4.79
CA ILE A 431 27.71 26.29 6.11
C ILE A 431 28.24 27.73 6.09
N LYS A 432 29.32 28.00 5.35
CA LYS A 432 29.87 29.34 5.21
C LYS A 432 28.90 30.28 4.45
N LEU A 433 28.20 29.76 3.44
CA LEU A 433 27.17 30.50 2.71
C LEU A 433 25.96 30.79 3.61
N LEU A 434 25.53 29.82 4.43
CA LEU A 434 24.49 30.06 5.45
C LEU A 434 24.89 31.23 6.39
N ALA A 435 26.15 31.33 6.81
CA ALA A 435 26.64 32.44 7.62
C ALA A 435 26.47 33.82 6.94
N ALA A 436 26.53 33.87 5.61
CA ALA A 436 26.39 35.11 4.85
C ALA A 436 24.93 35.59 4.79
N HIS A 437 23.98 34.67 4.80
CA HIS A 437 22.54 34.96 4.65
C HIS A 437 21.77 35.09 5.96
N VAL A 438 22.32 34.58 7.07
CA VAL A 438 21.66 34.67 8.38
C VAL A 438 21.72 36.11 8.90
N ALA A 439 20.55 36.69 9.15
CA ALA A 439 20.40 38.08 9.58
C ALA A 439 20.85 38.30 11.04
N ASP A 440 20.70 37.28 11.89
CA ASP A 440 20.99 37.41 13.31
C ASP A 440 22.50 37.24 13.59
N THR A 441 23.06 38.21 14.31
CA THR A 441 24.51 38.24 14.61
C THR A 441 24.93 37.07 15.50
N LYS A 442 24.02 36.51 16.32
CA LYS A 442 24.36 35.42 17.23
C LYS A 442 24.66 34.13 16.47
N SER A 443 23.84 33.79 15.49
CA SER A 443 23.98 32.59 14.67
C SER A 443 25.06 32.75 13.62
N LYS A 444 25.19 33.95 13.03
CA LYS A 444 26.30 34.24 12.11
C LYS A 444 27.66 33.93 12.72
N VAL A 445 27.89 34.40 13.95
CA VAL A 445 29.13 34.12 14.70
C VAL A 445 29.34 32.62 14.96
N VAL A 446 28.27 31.85 15.16
CA VAL A 446 28.35 30.39 15.32
C VAL A 446 28.79 29.72 14.02
N TYR A 447 28.17 30.06 12.88
CA TYR A 447 28.54 29.51 11.57
C TYR A 447 29.95 29.87 11.13
N GLU A 448 30.37 31.12 11.37
CA GLU A 448 31.75 31.57 11.12
C GLU A 448 32.76 30.77 11.97
N ALA A 449 32.43 30.48 13.23
CA ALA A 449 33.29 29.65 14.09
C ALA A 449 33.34 28.19 13.61
N ILE A 450 32.20 27.59 13.25
CA ILE A 450 32.14 26.21 12.72
C ILE A 450 33.08 26.06 11.52
N THR A 451 33.04 27.02 10.60
CA THR A 451 33.84 26.99 9.36
C THR A 451 35.27 27.48 9.54
N GLY A 452 35.59 28.10 10.69
CA GLY A 452 36.93 28.46 11.11
C GLY A 452 37.86 27.24 11.14
N LYS A 453 39.13 27.44 10.76
CA LYS A 453 40.10 26.34 10.63
C LYS A 453 40.23 25.52 11.92
N ASP A 454 40.38 26.21 13.06
CA ASP A 454 40.63 25.57 14.35
C ASP A 454 39.47 24.66 14.78
N CYS A 455 38.21 25.09 14.59
CA CYS A 455 37.04 24.28 14.94
C CYS A 455 36.80 23.16 13.93
N TRP A 456 36.94 23.45 12.63
CA TRP A 456 36.72 22.45 11.58
C TRP A 456 37.71 21.28 11.69
N ASP A 457 38.98 21.56 12.01
CA ASP A 457 40.02 20.54 12.15
C ASP A 457 39.75 19.56 13.30
N LEU A 458 38.94 19.94 14.30
CA LEU A 458 38.52 19.04 15.39
C LEU A 458 37.64 17.89 14.90
N THR A 459 36.98 18.06 13.75
CA THR A 459 36.06 17.07 13.17
C THR A 459 36.75 16.02 12.30
N SER A 460 38.04 16.18 11.99
CA SER A 460 38.74 15.37 10.97
C SER A 460 39.28 14.02 11.46
N LEU A 461 38.99 13.60 12.70
CA LEU A 461 39.33 12.30 13.31
C LEU A 461 40.66 11.66 12.84
N ARG A 462 41.75 12.44 12.80
CA ARG A 462 43.07 11.97 12.32
C ARG A 462 43.71 10.87 13.19
N HIS A 463 43.12 10.60 14.35
CA HIS A 463 43.52 9.54 15.29
C HIS A 463 42.28 8.70 15.62
N THR A 464 42.47 7.62 16.38
CA THR A 464 41.39 6.71 16.81
C THR A 464 41.02 6.93 18.29
N PRO A 465 40.39 8.06 18.67
CA PRO A 465 40.01 8.30 20.06
C PRO A 465 38.93 7.32 20.53
N GLU A 466 38.90 7.05 21.84
CA GLU A 466 37.85 6.24 22.44
C GLU A 466 36.47 6.92 22.35
N ASP A 467 36.45 8.24 22.52
CA ASP A 467 35.31 9.11 22.26
C ASP A 467 35.60 10.04 21.08
N ILE A 468 34.83 9.86 20.01
CA ILE A 468 34.94 10.67 18.78
C ILE A 468 34.58 12.14 19.00
N PHE A 469 33.93 12.47 20.13
CA PHE A 469 33.50 13.82 20.46
C PHE A 469 34.38 14.55 21.48
N HIS A 470 35.34 13.88 22.14
CA HIS A 470 36.07 14.47 23.27
C HIS A 470 36.73 15.82 22.96
N LYS A 471 37.30 15.98 21.75
CA LYS A 471 37.91 17.25 21.32
C LYS A 471 36.88 18.36 21.19
N ILE A 472 35.70 18.01 20.69
CA ILE A 472 34.60 18.94 20.46
C ILE A 472 33.98 19.37 21.79
N ASP A 473 33.85 18.44 22.75
CA ASP A 473 33.36 18.76 24.10
C ASP A 473 34.31 19.70 24.87
N SER A 474 35.58 19.74 24.48
CA SER A 474 36.60 20.65 25.05
C SER A 474 36.74 21.99 24.32
N VAL A 475 35.90 22.28 23.32
CA VAL A 475 36.00 23.51 22.53
C VAL A 475 35.84 24.76 23.39
N SER A 476 36.91 25.57 23.46
CA SER A 476 36.88 26.87 24.11
C SER A 476 36.49 27.96 23.12
N VAL A 477 35.38 28.64 23.39
CA VAL A 477 35.01 29.89 22.69
C VAL A 477 35.11 31.08 23.63
N GLY A 478 35.07 32.29 23.05
CA GLY A 478 35.17 33.54 23.80
C GLY A 478 34.14 33.64 24.94
N GLN A 479 34.56 34.25 26.06
CA GLN A 479 33.74 34.35 27.28
C GLN A 479 32.35 35.00 27.06
N ARG A 480 32.21 35.84 26.02
CA ARG A 480 30.97 36.54 25.67
C ARG A 480 29.91 35.68 24.95
N TRP A 481 30.25 34.45 24.57
CA TRP A 481 29.30 33.54 23.90
C TRP A 481 28.22 33.05 24.86
N SER A 482 26.96 33.12 24.43
CA SER A 482 25.84 32.57 25.19
C SER A 482 25.94 31.04 25.29
N LYS A 483 25.25 30.45 26.28
CA LYS A 483 25.17 28.98 26.42
C LYS A 483 24.63 28.31 25.15
N GLU A 484 23.70 28.98 24.47
CA GLU A 484 23.05 28.54 23.24
C GLU A 484 24.04 28.47 22.07
N GLN A 485 24.83 29.53 21.88
CA GLN A 485 25.84 29.58 20.81
C GLN A 485 26.88 28.47 20.99
N ARG A 486 27.33 28.25 22.24
CA ARG A 486 28.25 27.15 22.57
C ARG A 486 27.63 25.79 22.28
N TYR A 487 26.36 25.64 22.63
CA TYR A 487 25.63 24.41 22.41
C TYR A 487 25.53 24.05 20.92
N PHE A 488 25.03 24.96 20.08
CA PHE A 488 24.85 24.68 18.65
C PHE A 488 26.16 24.58 17.88
N LEU A 489 27.20 25.30 18.30
CA LEU A 489 28.55 25.04 17.81
C LEU A 489 28.94 23.59 18.07
N THR A 490 28.80 23.13 19.32
CA THR A 490 29.17 21.77 19.73
C THR A 490 28.35 20.72 18.98
N GLN A 491 27.02 20.85 18.91
CA GLN A 491 26.17 19.89 18.21
C GLN A 491 26.49 19.82 16.71
N THR A 492 26.71 20.96 16.06
CA THR A 492 27.03 20.98 14.63
C THR A 492 28.40 20.36 14.36
N LEU A 493 29.40 20.64 15.20
CA LEU A 493 30.70 19.96 15.11
C LEU A 493 30.60 18.45 15.36
N LYS A 494 29.77 18.00 16.32
CA LYS A 494 29.52 16.58 16.59
C LYS A 494 28.85 15.89 15.40
N PHE A 495 27.87 16.53 14.77
CA PHE A 495 27.28 16.06 13.52
C PHE A 495 28.37 15.91 12.42
N ILE A 496 29.19 16.93 12.19
CA ILE A 496 30.26 16.90 11.16
C ILE A 496 31.28 15.80 11.48
N ALA A 497 31.68 15.65 12.74
CA ALA A 497 32.59 14.59 13.17
C ALA A 497 31.99 13.20 12.98
N SER A 498 30.70 13.03 13.24
CA SER A 498 29.98 11.77 12.98
C SER A 498 29.95 11.44 11.49
N ARG A 499 29.66 12.43 10.64
CA ARG A 499 29.71 12.28 9.18
C ARG A 499 31.10 11.87 8.71
N ASN A 500 32.14 12.52 9.22
CA ASN A 500 33.53 12.19 8.88
C ASN A 500 33.96 10.82 9.41
N TYR A 501 33.48 10.43 10.59
CA TYR A 501 33.67 9.08 11.13
C TYR A 501 33.16 8.05 10.13
N PHE A 502 31.88 8.11 9.77
CA PHE A 502 31.27 7.13 8.87
C PHE A 502 31.82 7.16 7.44
N ALA A 503 32.45 8.27 7.02
CA ALA A 503 33.08 8.36 5.71
C ALA A 503 34.48 7.70 5.65
N HIS A 504 35.19 7.59 6.78
CA HIS A 504 36.62 7.30 6.77
C HIS A 504 37.08 6.25 7.81
N HIS A 505 36.19 5.84 8.72
CA HIS A 505 36.56 5.03 9.88
C HIS A 505 35.48 3.98 10.19
N SER A 506 35.91 2.92 10.90
CA SER A 506 35.04 1.84 11.39
C SER A 506 35.46 1.30 12.76
N TYR A 507 36.43 1.93 13.43
CA TYR A 507 37.06 1.40 14.64
C TYR A 507 36.15 1.47 15.89
N LYS A 508 35.03 2.20 15.84
CA LYS A 508 34.01 2.32 16.88
C LYS A 508 32.69 1.66 16.50
N ASP A 509 32.65 0.92 15.39
CA ASP A 509 31.41 0.33 14.87
C ASP A 509 30.79 -0.64 15.88
N GLY A 510 31.59 -1.45 16.57
CA GLY A 510 31.10 -2.33 17.64
C GLY A 510 30.37 -1.56 18.76
N ASP A 511 30.98 -0.47 19.24
CA ASP A 511 30.44 0.34 20.32
C ASP A 511 29.22 1.15 19.87
N MET A 512 29.20 1.65 18.64
CA MET A 512 28.07 2.42 18.10
C MET A 512 26.91 1.53 17.65
N ASN A 513 27.14 0.24 17.41
CA ASN A 513 26.08 -0.73 17.10
C ASN A 513 25.33 -1.24 18.34
N ASP A 514 25.69 -0.78 19.53
CA ASP A 514 25.00 -1.08 20.77
C ASP A 514 23.91 -0.03 21.07
N GLN A 515 22.69 -0.48 21.40
CA GLN A 515 21.56 0.39 21.77
C GLN A 515 21.80 1.19 23.06
N SER A 516 22.67 0.68 23.94
CA SER A 516 23.07 1.33 25.19
C SER A 516 24.15 2.40 24.98
N SER A 517 24.73 2.48 23.78
CA SER A 517 25.79 3.43 23.45
C SER A 517 25.33 4.89 23.58
N SER A 518 26.03 5.63 24.44
CA SER A 518 25.83 7.08 24.56
C SER A 518 26.27 7.83 23.30
N GLN A 519 27.23 7.30 22.54
CA GLN A 519 27.72 7.90 21.30
C GLN A 519 26.63 7.89 20.23
N SER A 520 25.96 6.75 20.01
CA SER A 520 24.87 6.62 19.02
C SER A 520 23.72 7.59 19.31
N ARG A 521 23.36 7.76 20.59
CA ARG A 521 22.37 8.76 21.03
C ARG A 521 22.86 10.19 20.76
N THR A 522 24.13 10.46 21.01
CA THR A 522 24.74 11.77 20.76
C THR A 522 24.69 12.12 19.27
N VAL A 523 25.02 11.18 18.38
CA VAL A 523 24.93 11.38 16.92
C VAL A 523 23.49 11.75 16.51
N LEU A 524 22.49 10.99 16.97
CA LEU A 524 21.08 11.26 16.67
C LEU A 524 20.66 12.67 17.11
N ILE A 525 20.99 13.04 18.36
CA ILE A 525 20.67 14.35 18.94
C ILE A 525 21.37 15.46 18.16
N SER A 526 22.66 15.30 17.86
CA SER A 526 23.43 16.28 17.09
C SER A 526 22.84 16.51 15.70
N CYS A 527 22.45 15.45 14.99
CA CYS A 527 21.80 15.58 13.69
C CYS A 527 20.45 16.34 13.79
N LEU A 528 19.58 15.94 14.73
CA LEU A 528 18.30 16.62 14.96
C LEU A 528 18.50 18.11 15.29
N HIS A 529 19.38 18.40 16.24
CA HIS A 529 19.57 19.76 16.74
C HIS A 529 20.24 20.66 15.70
N THR A 530 21.15 20.13 14.89
CA THR A 530 21.72 20.89 13.76
C THR A 530 20.65 21.21 12.72
N VAL A 531 19.78 20.28 12.35
CA VAL A 531 18.67 20.55 11.40
C VAL A 531 17.74 21.63 11.94
N LEU A 532 17.31 21.48 13.19
CA LEU A 532 16.42 22.46 13.84
C LEU A 532 17.09 23.83 13.94
N TYR A 533 18.38 23.88 14.27
CA TYR A 533 19.14 25.13 14.34
C TYR A 533 19.26 25.83 13.00
N VAL A 534 19.66 25.08 11.96
CA VAL A 534 19.79 25.60 10.59
C VAL A 534 18.46 26.16 10.14
N TYR A 535 17.40 25.37 10.25
CA TYR A 535 16.07 25.79 9.87
C TYR A 535 15.59 27.02 10.65
N ALA A 536 15.77 27.06 11.98
CA ALA A 536 15.40 28.21 12.81
C ALA A 536 16.13 29.50 12.41
N SER A 537 17.44 29.42 12.19
CA SER A 537 18.29 30.57 11.85
C SER A 537 18.02 31.15 10.46
N THR A 538 17.32 30.39 9.61
CA THR A 538 16.94 30.79 8.24
C THR A 538 15.49 31.27 8.12
N LYS A 539 14.72 31.26 9.21
CA LYS A 539 13.41 31.92 9.28
C LYS A 539 13.63 33.42 9.54
N VAL A 540 13.31 34.24 8.54
CA VAL A 540 13.19 35.72 8.66
C VAL A 540 11.76 36.07 9.01
#